data_AF-A0A6V7I1Y3-F1
#
_entry.id   AF-A0A6V7I1Y3-F1
#
_cell.length_a   1.000
_cell.length_b   1.000
_cell.length_c   1.000
_cell.angle_alpha   90.00
_cell.angle_beta   90.00
_cell.angle_gamma   90.00
#
_symmetry.space_group_name_H-M   'P 1'
#
loop_
_entity.id
_entity.type
_entity.pdbx_description
1 polymer ?
#
loop_
_entity_poly.entity_id
_entity_poly.type
_entity_poly.pdbx_seq_one_letter_code
_entity_poly.pdbx_strand_id
1 'polypeptide(L)'
;VKQILDEIMEKLPEEFNMVEIMAKVEERTPYVIVAFQECERMNSLTGEIKRSLRELDLGLKGELTITSDMEDLENALFLDQVPPIWAQRAYPSLLGLTAWFVDLLLRLRELETWSTDFA
;
A
#
# COMPACT_ATOMS: atom_id res chain seq x y z
N VAL A 1 18.57 2.98 -2.50
CA VAL A 1 17.33 2.22 -2.78
C VAL A 1 17.05 1.17 -1.73
N LYS A 2 17.95 0.22 -1.45
CA LYS A 2 17.76 -0.83 -0.43
C LYS A 2 17.25 -0.32 0.93
N GLN A 3 17.85 0.75 1.47
CA GLN A 3 17.39 1.35 2.73
C GLN A 3 15.92 1.83 2.68
N ILE A 4 15.51 2.47 1.58
CA ILE A 4 14.13 2.97 1.39
C ILE A 4 13.17 1.79 1.29
N LEU A 5 13.54 0.77 0.53
CA LEU A 5 12.79 -0.48 0.41
C LEU A 5 12.55 -1.11 1.78
N ASP A 6 13.61 -1.26 2.58
CA ASP A 6 13.53 -1.84 3.91
C ASP A 6 12.64 -1.02 4.84
N GLU A 7 12.79 0.30 4.82
CA GLU A 7 11.97 1.21 5.60
C GLU A 7 10.48 1.13 5.25
N ILE A 8 10.14 1.09 3.96
CA ILE A 8 8.76 0.94 3.51
C ILE A 8 8.21 -0.43 3.92
N MET A 9 8.97 -1.50 3.71
CA MET A 9 8.56 -2.87 4.06
C MET A 9 8.35 -3.06 5.56
N GLU A 10 9.15 -2.39 6.40
CA GLU A 10 9.02 -2.43 7.85
C GLU A 10 7.80 -1.64 8.36
N LYS A 11 7.50 -0.49 7.75
CA LYS A 11 6.43 0.41 8.19
C LYS A 11 5.06 0.09 7.60
N LEU A 12 4.99 -0.69 6.53
CA LEU A 12 3.74 -1.04 5.89
C LEU A 12 2.90 -1.94 6.83
N PRO A 13 1.67 -1.55 7.19
CA PRO A 13 0.83 -2.36 8.07
C PRO A 13 0.33 -3.62 7.35
N GLU A 14 -0.24 -4.53 8.13
CA GLU A 14 -0.94 -5.69 7.57
C GLU A 14 -2.25 -5.28 6.87
N GLU A 15 -2.70 -6.14 5.95
CA GLU A 15 -3.92 -5.92 5.17
C GLU A 15 -5.17 -5.94 6.07
N PHE A 16 -6.17 -5.16 5.69
CA PHE A 16 -7.47 -5.17 6.35
C PHE A 16 -8.12 -6.56 6.20
N ASN A 17 -8.46 -7.20 7.33
CA ASN A 17 -9.21 -8.44 7.31
C ASN A 17 -10.69 -8.15 7.02
N MET A 18 -11.04 -8.14 5.74
CA MET A 18 -12.39 -7.82 5.29
C MET A 18 -13.45 -8.76 5.87
N VAL A 19 -13.11 -10.04 6.11
CA VAL A 19 -14.04 -11.01 6.70
C VAL A 19 -14.42 -10.58 8.11
N GLU A 20 -13.44 -10.20 8.92
CA GLU A 20 -13.66 -9.73 10.28
C GLU A 20 -14.38 -8.38 10.32
N ILE A 21 -13.97 -7.43 9.48
CA ILE A 21 -14.60 -6.10 9.43
C ILE A 21 -16.07 -6.22 9.02
N MET A 22 -16.38 -6.98 7.97
CA MET A 22 -17.75 -7.16 7.51
C MET A 22 -18.63 -7.93 8.50
N ALA A 23 -18.04 -8.82 9.31
CA ALA A 23 -18.76 -9.58 10.33
C ALA A 23 -19.15 -8.73 11.55
N LYS A 24 -18.46 -7.62 11.80
CA LYS A 24 -18.75 -6.71 12.93
C LYS A 24 -19.92 -5.76 12.68
N VAL A 25 -20.34 -5.59 11.43
CA VAL A 25 -21.35 -4.59 11.06
C VAL A 25 -22.75 -5.21 11.02
N GLU A 26 -23.64 -4.72 11.88
CA GLU A 26 -25.06 -5.14 11.90
C GLU A 26 -25.85 -4.53 10.73
N GLU A 27 -25.68 -3.23 10.45
CA GLU A 27 -26.39 -2.52 9.38
C GLU A 27 -25.42 -1.94 8.33
N ARG A 28 -25.63 -2.31 7.06
CA ARG A 28 -24.83 -1.82 5.93
C ARG A 28 -25.37 -0.51 5.38
N THR A 29 -25.06 0.59 6.06
CA THR A 29 -25.35 1.94 5.56
C THR A 29 -24.46 2.28 4.36
N PRO A 30 -24.82 3.28 3.52
CA PRO A 30 -23.96 3.72 2.43
C PRO A 30 -22.55 4.12 2.87
N TYR A 31 -22.41 4.71 4.07
CA TYR A 31 -21.11 5.06 4.65
C TYR A 31 -20.23 3.83 4.90
N VAL A 32 -20.79 2.79 5.51
CA VAL A 32 -20.07 1.53 5.77
C VAL A 32 -19.64 0.86 4.47
N ILE A 33 -20.52 0.86 3.46
CA ILE A 33 -20.22 0.25 2.16
C ILE A 33 -19.02 0.94 1.49
N VAL A 34 -18.98 2.28 1.50
CA VAL A 34 -17.85 3.04 0.96
C VAL A 34 -16.57 2.74 1.73
N ALA A 35 -16.66 2.63 3.06
CA ALA A 35 -15.47 2.32 3.86
C ALA A 35 -14.93 0.91 3.58
N PHE A 36 -15.79 -0.09 3.34
CA PHE A 36 -15.33 -1.41 2.89
C PHE A 36 -14.60 -1.33 1.55
N GLN A 37 -15.16 -0.61 0.59
CA GLN A 37 -14.54 -0.43 -0.73
C GLN A 37 -13.17 0.26 -0.63
N GLU A 38 -13.05 1.27 0.23
CA GLU A 38 -11.76 1.92 0.47
C GLU A 38 -10.75 0.99 1.15
N CYS A 39 -11.18 0.15 2.11
CA CYS A 39 -10.31 -0.88 2.70
C CYS A 39 -9.81 -1.88 1.64
N GLU A 40 -10.71 -2.38 0.77
CA GLU A 40 -10.33 -3.27 -0.33
C GLU A 40 -9.37 -2.59 -1.32
N ARG A 41 -9.62 -1.33 -1.66
CA ARG A 41 -8.74 -0.54 -2.54
C ARG A 41 -7.36 -0.35 -1.91
N MET A 42 -7.30 -0.06 -0.62
CA MET A 42 -6.04 0.03 0.12
C MET A 42 -5.30 -1.30 0.16
N ASN A 43 -5.98 -2.43 0.39
CA ASN A 43 -5.36 -3.76 0.34
C ASN A 43 -4.74 -4.07 -1.03
N SER A 44 -5.43 -3.70 -2.12
CA SER A 44 -4.89 -3.86 -3.47
C SER A 44 -3.59 -3.05 -3.67
N LEU A 45 -3.56 -1.83 -3.16
CA LEU A 45 -2.37 -0.97 -3.22
C LEU A 45 -1.23 -1.50 -2.33
N THR A 46 -1.49 -1.78 -1.05
CA THR A 46 -0.46 -2.23 -0.11
C THR A 46 0.07 -3.61 -0.47
N GLY A 47 -0.79 -4.51 -0.95
CA GLY A 47 -0.40 -5.81 -1.50
C GLY A 47 0.53 -5.69 -2.71
N GLU A 48 0.25 -4.75 -3.62
CA GLU A 48 1.13 -4.46 -4.76
C GLU A 48 2.51 -3.92 -4.30
N ILE A 49 2.52 -2.99 -3.35
CA ILE A 49 3.75 -2.45 -2.75
C ILE A 49 4.58 -3.60 -2.14
N LYS A 50 3.96 -4.40 -1.27
CA LYS A 50 4.60 -5.52 -0.57
C LYS A 50 5.15 -6.57 -1.55
N ARG A 51 4.40 -6.91 -2.61
CA ARG A 51 4.85 -7.87 -3.62
C ARG A 51 6.02 -7.33 -4.43
N SER A 52 5.88 -6.14 -5.01
CA SER A 52 6.88 -5.55 -5.90
C SER A 52 8.20 -5.25 -5.18
N LEU A 53 8.16 -4.79 -3.93
CA LEU A 53 9.37 -4.58 -3.12
C LEU A 53 10.04 -5.90 -2.72
N ARG A 54 9.30 -6.98 -2.45
CA ARG A 54 9.89 -8.30 -2.21
C ARG A 54 10.60 -8.84 -3.44
N GLU A 55 9.98 -8.72 -4.61
CA GLU A 55 10.58 -9.14 -5.87
C GLU A 55 11.86 -8.35 -6.17
N LEU A 56 11.84 -7.03 -5.96
CA LEU A 56 13.03 -6.18 -6.09
C LEU A 56 14.13 -6.59 -5.09
N ASP A 57 13.79 -6.87 -3.83
CA ASP A 57 14.77 -7.33 -2.83
C ASP A 57 15.45 -8.65 -3.23
N LEU A 58 14.68 -9.60 -3.75
CA LEU A 58 15.21 -10.86 -4.27
C LEU A 58 16.07 -10.64 -5.53
N GLY A 59 15.68 -9.70 -6.40
CA GLY A 59 16.48 -9.28 -7.55
C GLY A 59 17.83 -8.69 -7.12
N LEU A 60 17.85 -7.81 -6.12
CA LEU A 60 19.07 -7.21 -5.57
C LEU A 60 19.99 -8.23 -4.88
N LYS A 61 19.44 -9.32 -4.35
CA LYS A 61 20.20 -10.46 -3.81
C LYS A 61 20.72 -11.42 -4.89
N GLY A 62 20.29 -11.25 -6.13
CA GLY A 62 20.60 -12.16 -7.25
C GLY A 62 19.81 -13.48 -7.23
N GLU A 63 18.74 -13.55 -6.43
CA GLU A 63 17.85 -14.72 -6.35
C GLU A 63 16.80 -14.72 -7.47
N LEU A 64 16.44 -13.54 -7.99
CA LEU A 64 15.60 -13.36 -9.17
C LEU A 64 16.37 -12.63 -10.28
N THR A 65 16.02 -12.93 -11.53
CA THR A 65 16.46 -12.11 -12.67
C THR A 65 15.74 -10.77 -12.64
N ILE A 66 16.50 -9.67 -12.63
CA ILE A 66 15.96 -8.32 -12.67
C ILE A 66 15.19 -8.12 -13.97
N THR A 67 13.97 -7.59 -13.85
CA THR A 67 13.08 -7.25 -14.97
C THR A 67 13.04 -5.73 -15.18
N SER A 68 12.50 -5.28 -16.32
CA SER A 68 12.27 -3.85 -16.57
C SER A 68 11.42 -3.19 -15.49
N ASP A 69 10.39 -3.90 -15.01
CA ASP A 69 9.48 -3.37 -13.98
C ASP A 69 10.22 -3.16 -12.64
N MET A 70 11.20 -4.02 -12.33
CA MET A 70 12.07 -3.85 -11.15
C MET A 70 13.02 -2.67 -11.32
N GLU A 71 13.59 -2.47 -12.51
CA GLU A 71 14.45 -1.32 -12.81
C GLU A 71 13.66 -0.01 -12.72
N ASP A 72 12.45 0.04 -13.26
CA ASP A 72 11.56 1.20 -13.17
C ASP A 72 11.19 1.50 -11.71
N LEU A 73 10.88 0.46 -10.93
CA LEU A 73 10.65 0.58 -9.49
C LEU A 73 11.88 1.13 -8.76
N GLU A 74 13.06 0.55 -8.99
CA GLU A 74 14.32 0.98 -8.38
C GLU A 74 14.63 2.45 -8.71
N ASN A 75 14.46 2.85 -9.97
CA ASN A 75 14.66 4.23 -10.41
C ASN A 75 13.68 5.20 -9.74
N ALA A 76 12.39 4.84 -9.65
CA ALA A 76 11.40 5.66 -8.97
C ALA A 76 11.71 5.85 -7.48
N LEU A 77 12.10 4.76 -6.79
CA LEU A 77 12.55 4.80 -5.40
C LEU A 77 13.78 5.70 -5.21
N PHE A 78 14.73 5.66 -6.15
CA PHE A 78 15.93 6.50 -6.12
C PHE A 78 15.61 7.99 -6.32
N LEU A 79 14.65 8.30 -7.18
CA LEU A 79 14.28 9.67 -7.55
C LEU A 79 13.21 10.31 -6.62
N ASP A 80 12.84 9.65 -5.52
CA ASP A 80 11.75 10.07 -4.62
C ASP A 80 10.41 10.23 -5.37
N GLN A 81 10.13 9.35 -6.32
CA GLN A 81 8.88 9.33 -7.10
C GLN A 81 8.03 8.13 -6.74
N VAL A 82 6.71 8.32 -6.70
CA VAL A 82 5.78 7.20 -6.55
C VAL A 82 5.86 6.33 -7.81
N PRO A 83 6.24 5.04 -7.70
CA PRO A 83 6.32 4.12 -8.83
C PRO A 83 5.01 4.07 -9.63
N PRO A 84 5.07 4.04 -10.99
CA PRO A 84 3.86 4.05 -11.82
C PRO A 84 2.88 2.91 -11.50
N ILE A 85 3.40 1.72 -11.19
CA ILE A 85 2.59 0.56 -10.82
C ILE A 85 1.80 0.80 -9.51
N TRP A 86 2.33 1.59 -8.58
CA TRP A 86 1.62 1.96 -7.35
C TRP A 86 0.62 3.07 -7.64
N ALA A 87 1.03 4.08 -8.42
CA ALA A 87 0.18 5.22 -8.79
C ALA A 87 -1.13 4.80 -9.49
N GLN A 88 -1.11 3.73 -10.30
CA GLN A 88 -2.31 3.19 -10.96
C GLN A 88 -3.37 2.66 -9.98
N ARG A 89 -2.98 2.25 -8.78
CA ARG A 89 -3.86 1.73 -7.73
C ARG A 89 -4.12 2.78 -6.63
N ALA A 90 -3.24 3.76 -6.54
CA ALA A 90 -3.30 4.82 -5.57
C ALA A 90 -4.34 5.89 -5.92
N TYR A 91 -4.57 6.76 -4.95
CA TYR A 91 -5.28 8.02 -5.15
C TYR A 91 -4.35 9.04 -5.85
N PRO A 92 -4.89 9.99 -6.62
CA PRO A 92 -4.09 11.04 -7.26
C PRO A 92 -3.30 11.87 -6.24
N SER A 93 -2.02 12.10 -6.52
CA SER A 93 -1.15 12.92 -5.68
C SER A 93 0.00 13.54 -6.50
N LEU A 94 0.54 14.65 -6.01
CA LEU A 94 1.74 15.30 -6.53
C LEU A 94 2.91 15.24 -5.54
N LEU A 95 2.74 14.50 -4.43
CA LEU A 95 3.78 14.33 -3.41
C LEU A 95 4.91 13.44 -3.94
N GLY A 96 6.14 13.74 -3.51
CA GLY A 96 7.27 12.79 -3.62
C GLY A 96 7.02 11.55 -2.77
N LEU A 97 7.71 10.46 -3.09
CA LEU A 97 7.51 9.13 -2.50
C LEU A 97 7.49 9.17 -0.96
N THR A 98 8.47 9.85 -0.35
CA THR A 98 8.62 9.89 1.10
C THR A 98 7.39 10.54 1.75
N ALA A 99 6.96 11.69 1.24
CA ALA A 99 5.79 12.40 1.76
C ALA A 99 4.48 11.64 1.45
N TRP A 100 4.39 11.05 0.26
CA TRP A 100 3.27 10.23 -0.17
C TRP A 100 3.09 9.00 0.72
N PHE A 101 4.19 8.34 1.11
CA PHE A 101 4.13 7.16 1.96
C PHE A 101 3.66 7.50 3.37
N VAL A 102 4.07 8.65 3.93
CA VAL A 102 3.54 9.15 5.21
C VAL A 102 2.04 9.41 5.13
N ASP A 103 1.57 10.01 4.03
CA ASP A 103 0.13 10.22 3.76
C ASP A 103 -0.63 8.89 3.63
N LEU A 104 -0.04 7.90 2.95
CA LEU A 104 -0.63 6.56 2.85
C LEU A 104 -0.82 5.93 4.22
N LEU A 105 0.22 5.95 5.08
CA LEU A 105 0.12 5.39 6.44
C LEU A 105 -0.94 6.10 7.29
N LEU A 106 -1.10 7.41 7.13
CA LEU A 106 -2.14 8.17 7.81
C LEU A 106 -3.54 7.68 7.38
N ARG A 107 -3.77 7.53 6.08
CA ARG A 107 -5.06 7.05 5.54
C ARG A 107 -5.39 5.63 6.00
N LEU A 108 -4.40 4.75 6.01
CA LEU A 108 -4.58 3.38 6.52
C LEU A 108 -5.02 3.39 7.98
N ARG A 109 -4.40 4.23 8.82
CA ARG A 109 -4.78 4.39 10.23
C ARG A 109 -6.18 4.98 10.41
N GLU A 110 -6.56 5.95 9.58
CA GLU A 110 -7.92 6.53 9.62
C GLU A 110 -8.97 5.47 9.25
N LEU A 111 -8.73 4.68 8.21
CA LEU A 111 -9.62 3.57 7.81
C LEU A 111 -9.68 2.48 8.88
N GLU A 112 -8.56 2.15 9.53
CA GLU A 112 -8.53 1.21 10.65
C GLU A 112 -9.40 1.72 11.80
N THR A 113 -9.28 3.01 12.15
CA THR A 113 -10.11 3.64 13.20
C THR A 113 -11.60 3.59 12.84
N TRP A 114 -11.95 3.93 11.60
CA TRP A 114 -13.35 3.85 11.15
C TRP A 114 -13.87 2.41 11.18
N SER A 115 -13.02 1.44 10.80
CA SER A 115 -13.38 0.02 10.82
C SER A 115 -13.70 -0.52 12.21
N THR A 116 -13.10 0.06 13.26
CA THR A 116 -13.40 -0.29 14.65
C THR A 116 -14.67 0.37 15.17
N ASP A 117 -15.06 1.51 14.58
CA ASP A 117 -16.24 2.29 14.96
C ASP A 117 -17.54 1.81 14.28
N PHE A 118 -17.49 0.77 13.44
CA PHE A 118 -18.70 0.23 12.81
C PHE A 118 -19.60 -0.59 13.75
N ALA A 119 -19.21 -0.74 15.02
CA ALA A 119 -19.95 -1.45 16.06
C ALA A 119 -21.04 -0.58 16.71
#